data_AF-A0A6C2UBR4-F1
#
_entry.id   AF-A0A6C2UBR4-F1
#
_cell.length_a   1.000
_cell.length_b   1.000
_cell.length_c   1.000
_cell.angle_alpha   90.00
_cell.angle_beta   90.00
_cell.angle_gamma   90.00
#
_symmetry.space_group_name_H-M   'P 1'
#
loop_
_entity.id
_entity.type
_entity.pdbx_description
1 polymer ?
#
loop_
_entity_poly.entity_id
_entity_poly.type
_entity_poly.pdbx_seq_one_letter_code
_entity_poly.pdbx_strand_id
1 'polypeptide(L)' 'MKTPKDIQNAEGPINLEEAVGDFERNLIEQALEKCNGIQTRAAEHLGTTRRILRYRMDKLGIRPQRGKHP' A
#
# COMPACT_ATOMS: atom_id res chain seq x y z
N MET A 1 3.45 16.01 -3.34
CA MET A 1 4.27 15.00 -2.64
C MET A 1 3.73 13.63 -3.03
N LYS A 2 4.42 12.70 -3.71
CA LYS A 2 5.70 12.68 -4.44
C LYS A 2 5.40 12.50 -5.94
N THR A 3 6.19 13.10 -6.83
CA THR A 3 6.00 13.02 -8.29
C THR A 3 6.54 11.69 -8.85
N PRO A 4 6.16 11.25 -10.08
CA PRO A 4 6.63 10.01 -10.72
C PRO A 4 8.15 9.90 -11.02
N LYS A 5 9.01 10.73 -10.40
CA LYS A 5 10.39 10.98 -10.83
C LYS A 5 11.49 10.18 -10.11
N ASP A 6 11.16 9.37 -9.10
CA ASP A 6 12.20 8.68 -8.31
C ASP A 6 12.64 7.32 -8.88
N ILE A 7 12.05 6.87 -10.00
CA ILE A 7 12.48 5.62 -10.68
C ILE A 7 13.68 5.88 -11.62
N GLN A 8 14.04 7.14 -11.84
CA GLN A 8 15.13 7.50 -12.74
C GLN A 8 16.42 7.72 -11.95
N ASN A 9 17.32 6.73 -12.03
CA ASN A 9 18.76 6.73 -11.71
C ASN A 9 19.14 6.22 -10.32
N ALA A 10 19.05 4.91 -10.12
CA ALA A 10 19.95 4.20 -9.22
C ALA A 10 20.89 3.34 -10.09
N GLU A 11 22.19 3.68 -10.13
CA GLU A 11 23.21 2.95 -10.91
C GLU A 11 23.59 1.58 -10.32
N GLY A 12 22.65 0.92 -9.65
CA GLY A 12 22.84 -0.37 -8.98
C GLY A 12 21.66 -1.34 -9.23
N PRO A 13 21.85 -2.64 -8.98
CA PRO A 13 20.82 -3.64 -9.20
C PRO A 13 19.60 -3.37 -8.32
N ILE A 14 18.42 -3.29 -8.94
CA ILE A 14 17.14 -3.12 -8.24
C ILE A 14 16.73 -4.46 -7.63
N ASN A 15 16.43 -4.48 -6.33
CA ASN A 15 15.79 -5.63 -5.71
C ASN A 15 14.30 -5.64 -6.09
N LEU A 16 13.90 -6.61 -6.91
CA LEU A 16 12.53 -6.74 -7.39
C LEU A 16 11.52 -6.94 -6.25
N GLU A 17 11.87 -7.73 -5.23
CA GLU A 17 10.95 -8.01 -4.11
C GLU A 17 10.66 -6.74 -3.30
N GLU A 18 11.68 -5.94 -3.06
CA GLU A 18 11.56 -4.65 -2.37
C GLU A 18 10.72 -3.67 -3.19
N ALA A 19 11.04 -3.49 -4.48
CA ALA A 19 10.31 -2.57 -5.36
C ALA A 19 8.82 -2.93 -5.49
N VAL A 20 8.51 -4.22 -5.62
CA VAL A 20 7.11 -4.70 -5.64
C VAL A 20 6.45 -4.49 -4.28
N GLY A 21 7.15 -4.73 -3.18
CA GLY A 21 6.65 -4.51 -1.82
C GLY A 21 6.31 -3.05 -1.54
N ASP A 22 7.15 -2.12 -1.99
CA ASP A 22 6.92 -0.69 -1.85
C ASP A 22 5.75 -0.21 -2.71
N PHE A 23 5.64 -0.71 -3.95
CA PHE A 23 4.48 -0.42 -4.78
C PHE A 23 3.19 -0.97 -4.17
N GLU A 24 3.20 -2.21 -3.67
CA GLU A 24 2.06 -2.83 -2.99
C GLU A 24 1.66 -2.05 -1.72
N ARG A 25 2.64 -1.60 -0.92
CA ARG A 25 2.41 -0.76 0.27
C ARG A 25 1.66 0.52 -0.10
N ASN A 26 2.15 1.24 -1.10
CA ASN A 26 1.55 2.50 -1.54
C ASN A 26 0.09 2.32 -1.99
N LEU A 27 -0.23 1.23 -2.71
CA LEU A 27 -1.61 0.95 -3.13
C LEU A 27 -2.52 0.64 -1.94
N ILE A 28 -2.05 -0.17 -0.99
CA ILE A 28 -2.83 -0.54 0.20
C ILE A 28 -3.10 0.70 1.07
N GLU A 29 -2.09 1.53 1.31
CA GLU A 29 -2.24 2.75 2.11
C GLU A 29 -3.22 3.73 1.47
N GLN A 30 -3.12 3.98 0.16
CA GLN A 30 -4.06 4.83 -0.58
C GLN A 30 -5.49 4.29 -0.54
N ALA A 31 -5.67 2.97 -0.70
CA ALA A 31 -7.00 2.36 -0.63
C ALA A 31 -7.62 2.47 0.77
N LEU A 32 -6.81 2.27 1.81
CA LEU A 32 -7.23 2.45 3.20
C LEU A 32 -7.63 3.91 3.46
N GLU A 33 -6.82 4.88 3.01
CA GLU A 33 -7.12 6.30 3.13
C GLU A 33 -8.45 6.68 2.47
N LYS A 34 -8.63 6.33 1.19
CA LYS A 34 -9.88 6.55 0.44
C LYS A 34 -11.11 5.90 1.08
N CYS A 35 -10.90 4.83 1.83
CA CYS A 35 -11.95 4.06 2.49
C CYS A 35 -12.07 4.35 3.99
N ASN A 36 -11.50 5.46 4.49
CA ASN A 36 -11.54 5.86 5.91
C ASN A 36 -11.04 4.75 6.87
N GLY A 37 -10.01 4.01 6.44
CA GLY A 37 -9.43 2.88 7.18
C GLY A 37 -10.29 1.60 7.20
N ILE A 38 -11.43 1.56 6.51
CA ILE A 38 -12.31 0.40 6.46
C ILE A 38 -11.70 -0.67 5.54
N GLN A 39 -11.05 -1.67 6.12
CA GLN A 39 -10.36 -2.74 5.39
C GLN A 39 -11.24 -3.49 4.38
N THR A 40 -12.51 -3.74 4.70
CA THR A 40 -13.42 -4.43 3.77
C THR A 40 -13.62 -3.61 2.49
N ARG A 41 -13.87 -2.30 2.62
CA ARG A 41 -14.04 -1.39 1.49
C ARG A 41 -12.74 -1.18 0.74
N ALA A 42 -11.61 -1.09 1.43
CA ALA A 42 -10.30 -0.99 0.79
C ALA A 42 -9.99 -2.25 -0.05
N ALA A 43 -10.36 -3.44 0.45
CA ALA A 43 -10.18 -4.69 -0.28
C ALA A 43 -11.07 -4.73 -1.53
N GLU A 44 -12.34 -4.34 -1.40
CA GLU A 44 -13.26 -4.20 -2.54
C GLU A 44 -12.73 -3.20 -3.58
N HIS A 45 -12.21 -2.05 -3.12
CA HIS A 45 -11.61 -1.03 -3.98
C HIS A 45 -10.39 -1.53 -4.76
N LEU A 46 -9.61 -2.44 -4.16
CA LEU A 46 -8.45 -3.08 -4.78
C LEU A 46 -8.82 -4.35 -5.58
N GLY A 47 -10.10 -4.70 -5.67
CA GLY A 47 -10.54 -5.91 -6.38
C GLY A 47 -10.10 -7.22 -5.72
N THR A 48 -9.98 -7.24 -4.39
CA THR A 48 -9.56 -8.42 -3.62
C THR A 48 -10.47 -8.69 -2.42
N THR A 49 -10.17 -9.73 -1.63
CA THR A 49 -10.91 -10.04 -0.41
C THR A 49 -10.25 -9.41 0.81
N ARG A 50 -11.04 -9.14 1.85
CA ARG A 50 -10.52 -8.66 3.15
C ARG A 50 -9.43 -9.57 3.72
N ARG A 51 -9.54 -10.90 3.52
CA ARG A 51 -8.54 -11.87 4.01
C ARG A 51 -7.19 -11.67 3.33
N ILE A 52 -7.18 -11.50 2.00
CA ILE A 52 -5.96 -11.25 1.23
C ILE A 52 -5.36 -9.90 1.62
N LEU A 53 -6.18 -8.84 1.70
CA LEU A 53 -5.71 -7.53 2.13
C LEU A 53 -5.03 -7.60 3.50
N ARG A 54 -5.66 -8.26 4.49
CA ARG A 54 -5.09 -8.42 5.83
C ARG A 54 -3.74 -9.13 5.79
N TYR A 55 -3.64 -10.24 5.05
CA TYR A 55 -2.37 -10.96 4.90
C TYR A 55 -1.27 -10.08 4.32
N ARG A 56 -1.57 -9.26 3.30
CA ARG A 56 -0.61 -8.32 2.71
C ARG A 56 -0.22 -7.22 3.69
N MET A 57 -1.19 -6.66 4.41
CA MET A 57 -0.93 -5.69 5.48
C MET A 57 0.01 -6.27 6.55
N ASP A 58 -0.24 -7.50 6.99
CA ASP A 58 0.61 -8.19 7.97
C ASP A 58 2.03 -8.39 7.43
N LYS A 59 2.18 -8.86 6.18
CA LYS A 59 3.47 -9.06 5.51
C LYS A 59 4.26 -7.75 5.37
N LEU A 60 3.57 -6.65 5.07
CA LEU A 60 4.18 -5.33 4.85
C LEU A 60 4.26 -4.47 6.13
N GLY A 61 3.77 -4.96 7.27
CA GLY A 61 3.72 -4.21 8.53
C GLY A 61 2.79 -3.00 8.53
N ILE A 62 1.77 -2.98 7.66
CA ILE A 62 0.81 -1.87 7.53
C ILE A 62 -0.25 -1.98 8.63
N ARG A 63 -0.40 -0.92 9.43
CA ARG A 63 -1.44 -0.83 10.46
C ARG A 63 -2.52 0.14 10.00
N PRO A 64 -3.81 -0.23 10.11
CA PRO A 64 -4.89 0.70 9.78
C PRO A 64 -4.85 1.86 10.77
N GLN A 65 -4.62 3.07 10.27
CA GLN A 65 -4.73 4.27 11.09
C GLN A 65 -6.21 4.49 11.41
N ARG A 66 -6.59 4.38 12.68
CA ARG A 66 -7.90 4.83 13.15
C ARG A 66 -7.89 6.36 13.07
N GLY A 67 -8.65 6.91 12.13
CA GLY A 67 -8.98 8.33 11.96
C GLY A 67 -8.07 9.32 12.70
N LYS A 68 -6.96 9.71 12.07
CA LYS A 68 -6.25 10.95 12.37
C LYS A 68 -6.19 11.79 11.09
N HIS A 69 -7.34 12.27 10.65
CA HIS A 69 -7.42 13.52 9.91
C HIS A 69 -8.63 14.30 10.44
N PRO A 70 -8.46 15.59 10.78
CA PRO A 70 -9.48 16.43 11.42
C PRO A 70 -10.72 16.64 10.56
#